data_AF-A0A8T3C8B5-F1
#
_entry.id   AF-A0A8T3C8B5-F1
#
_cell.length_a   1.000
_cell.length_b   1.000
_cell.length_c   1.000
_cell.angle_alpha   90.00
_cell.angle_beta   90.00
_cell.angle_gamma   90.00
#
_symmetry.space_group_name_H-M   'P 1'
#
loop_
_entity.id
_entity.type
_entity.pdbx_description
1 polymer ?
#
loop_
_entity_poly.entity_id
_entity_poly.type
_entity_poly.pdbx_seq_one_letter_code
_entity_poly.pdbx_strand_id
1 'polypeptide(L)'
;MAVSWSSLFRISLLFLLLAAVVTAFVTLPIEKILKDFLVWIQDNLGPWGPVVLAISYIPLSVLAVPASILTLGGGYLFGLPLGFVADSLGGTFGATAAFLLGRTIGRPYVISKLKDYPKFQAVAIAIQRSGFKVWTILMVCVTKVAKSSLEKALAENPDVENLLVSPQLPIASCPAVDLHKPLIIKVDPSNDDHEK
;
A
#
# COMPACT_ATOMS: atom_id res chain seq x y z
N MET A 1 27.17 -18.74 -25.18
CA MET A 1 25.85 -18.04 -25.18
C MET A 1 26.09 -16.62 -25.68
N ALA A 2 25.91 -16.38 -26.99
CA ALA A 2 26.16 -15.06 -27.57
C ALA A 2 24.92 -14.17 -27.36
N VAL A 3 25.02 -13.19 -26.47
CA VAL A 3 23.97 -12.19 -26.29
C VAL A 3 23.96 -11.32 -27.55
N SER A 4 22.86 -11.35 -28.32
CA SER A 4 22.77 -10.57 -29.54
C SER A 4 22.76 -9.07 -29.21
N TRP A 5 23.49 -8.27 -30.00
CA TRP A 5 23.58 -6.81 -29.85
C TRP A 5 22.20 -6.12 -29.80
N SER A 6 21.23 -6.66 -30.54
CA SER A 6 19.83 -6.24 -30.54
C SER A 6 19.11 -6.50 -29.21
N SER A 7 19.47 -7.55 -28.48
CA SER A 7 18.90 -7.86 -27.17
C SER A 7 19.45 -6.93 -26.10
N LEU A 8 20.74 -6.60 -26.17
CA LEU A 8 21.35 -5.59 -25.28
C LEU A 8 20.71 -4.21 -25.45
N PHE A 9 20.43 -3.80 -26.69
CA PHE A 9 19.74 -2.53 -26.95
C PHE A 9 18.31 -2.52 -26.41
N ARG A 10 17.55 -3.62 -26.58
CA ARG A 10 16.20 -3.75 -26.04
C ARG A 10 16.18 -3.75 -24.50
N ILE A 11 17.13 -4.44 -23.87
CA ILE A 11 17.27 -4.48 -22.42
C ILE A 11 17.67 -3.10 -21.88
N SER A 12 18.61 -2.42 -22.54
CA SER A 12 19.01 -1.05 -22.20
C SER A 12 17.85 -0.06 -22.35
N LEU A 13 17.06 -0.18 -23.42
CA LEU A 13 15.86 0.62 -23.63
C LEU A 13 14.79 0.36 -22.55
N LEU A 14 14.57 -0.89 -22.17
CA LEU A 14 13.67 -1.24 -21.07
C LEU A 14 14.15 -0.66 -19.74
N PHE A 15 15.45 -0.75 -19.46
CA PHE A 15 16.04 -0.20 -18.25
C PHE A 15 15.96 1.33 -18.23
N LEU A 16 16.19 1.99 -19.36
CA LEU A 16 16.02 3.43 -19.55
C LEU A 16 14.57 3.86 -19.34
N LEU A 17 13.61 3.11 -19.90
CA LEU A 17 12.18 3.37 -19.73
C LEU A 17 11.78 3.19 -18.27
N LEU A 18 12.26 2.13 -17.60
CA LEU A 18 12.03 1.91 -16.19
C LEU A 18 12.64 3.04 -15.34
N ALA A 19 13.86 3.46 -15.63
CA ALA A 19 14.53 4.57 -14.96
C ALA A 19 13.80 5.89 -15.20
N ALA A 20 13.27 6.14 -16.41
CA ALA A 20 12.47 7.32 -16.71
C ALA A 20 11.13 7.31 -15.96
N VAL A 21 10.49 6.14 -15.83
CA VAL A 21 9.28 5.97 -15.02
C VAL A 21 9.59 6.20 -13.55
N VAL A 22 10.63 5.59 -12.99
CA VAL A 22 11.07 5.82 -11.60
C VAL A 22 11.43 7.28 -11.37
N THR A 23 12.17 7.90 -12.29
CA THR A 23 12.51 9.32 -12.21
C THR A 23 11.27 10.18 -12.29
N ALA A 24 10.30 9.87 -13.16
CA ALA A 24 9.00 10.54 -13.20
C ALA A 24 8.25 10.36 -11.88
N PHE A 25 8.28 9.17 -11.27
CA PHE A 25 7.64 8.92 -9.97
C PHE A 25 8.32 9.66 -8.81
N VAL A 26 9.63 9.89 -8.88
CA VAL A 26 10.41 10.61 -7.85
C VAL A 26 10.37 12.13 -8.07
N THR A 27 10.37 12.59 -9.33
CA THR A 27 10.39 14.01 -9.70
C THR A 27 9.00 14.62 -9.77
N LEU A 28 7.97 13.87 -10.18
CA LEU A 28 6.60 14.29 -9.92
C LEU A 28 6.33 14.04 -8.44
N PRO A 29 5.90 15.06 -7.68
CA PRO A 29 5.55 14.92 -6.28
C PRO A 29 4.18 14.23 -6.14
N ILE A 30 4.07 13.01 -6.66
CA ILE A 30 2.86 12.16 -6.62
C ILE A 30 2.44 11.97 -5.17
N GLU A 31 3.40 11.85 -4.25
CA GLU A 31 3.12 11.84 -2.82
C GLU A 31 2.38 13.09 -2.33
N LYS A 32 2.77 14.29 -2.78
CA LYS A 32 2.08 15.53 -2.39
C LYS A 32 0.68 15.56 -2.99
N ILE A 33 0.54 15.24 -4.28
CA ILE A 33 -0.75 15.22 -4.96
C ILE A 33 -1.72 14.25 -4.27
N LEU A 34 -1.25 13.06 -3.89
CA LEU A 34 -2.06 12.06 -3.20
C LEU A 34 -2.41 12.50 -1.77
N LYS A 35 -1.48 13.14 -1.05
CA LYS A 35 -1.73 13.70 0.29
C LYS A 35 -2.73 14.87 0.23
N ASP A 36 -2.53 15.80 -0.69
CA ASP A 36 -3.42 16.94 -0.91
C ASP A 36 -4.82 16.46 -1.32
N PHE A 37 -4.90 15.43 -2.16
CA PHE A 37 -6.16 14.76 -2.50
C PHE A 37 -6.82 14.13 -1.28
N LEU A 38 -6.06 13.46 -0.40
CA LEU A 38 -6.60 12.87 0.83
C LEU A 38 -7.12 13.91 1.81
N VAL A 39 -6.38 14.99 2.01
CA VAL A 39 -6.83 16.14 2.83
C VAL A 39 -8.09 16.75 2.22
N TRP A 40 -8.12 16.91 0.90
CA TRP A 40 -9.32 17.40 0.20
C TRP A 40 -10.54 16.48 0.42
N ILE A 41 -10.36 15.16 0.37
CA ILE A 41 -11.45 14.21 0.67
C ILE A 41 -11.93 14.39 2.12
N GLN A 42 -11.02 14.51 3.07
CA GLN A 42 -11.37 14.70 4.48
C GLN A 42 -12.18 15.99 4.69
N ASP A 43 -11.72 17.10 4.12
CA ASP A 43 -12.30 18.42 4.33
C ASP A 43 -13.66 18.60 3.64
N ASN A 44 -13.86 17.96 2.48
CA ASN A 44 -15.04 18.22 1.65
C ASN A 44 -16.09 17.09 1.69
N LEU A 45 -15.72 15.84 2.00
CA LEU A 45 -16.59 14.68 1.81
C LEU A 45 -17.02 13.97 3.10
N GLY A 46 -16.39 14.24 4.25
CA GLY A 46 -16.79 13.71 5.56
C GLY A 46 -17.20 12.21 5.51
N PRO A 47 -18.49 11.84 5.70
CA PRO A 47 -18.95 10.45 5.65
C PRO A 47 -18.78 9.72 4.30
N TRP A 48 -18.73 10.45 3.18
CA TRP A 48 -18.59 9.87 1.83
C TRP A 48 -17.13 9.64 1.42
N GLY A 49 -16.17 10.06 2.25
CA GLY A 49 -14.74 9.94 1.96
C GLY A 49 -14.27 8.54 1.55
N PRO A 50 -14.68 7.46 2.26
CA PRO A 50 -14.29 6.09 1.89
C PRO A 50 -14.77 5.67 0.50
N VAL A 51 -15.95 6.15 0.06
CA VAL A 51 -16.50 5.80 -1.26
C VAL A 51 -15.66 6.44 -2.37
N VAL A 52 -15.28 7.70 -2.20
CA VAL A 52 -14.46 8.41 -3.20
C VAL A 52 -13.03 7.88 -3.21
N LEU A 53 -12.49 7.51 -2.05
CA LEU A 53 -11.23 6.78 -1.97
C LEU A 53 -11.32 5.47 -2.76
N ALA A 54 -12.35 4.65 -2.56
CA ALA A 54 -12.54 3.40 -3.31
C ALA A 54 -12.68 3.60 -4.84
N ILE A 55 -13.36 4.66 -5.29
CA ILE A 55 -13.48 4.98 -6.73
C ILE A 55 -12.13 5.43 -7.30
N SER A 56 -11.36 6.23 -6.54
CA SER A 56 -10.05 6.71 -6.96
C SER A 56 -9.02 5.58 -7.14
N TYR A 57 -9.21 4.43 -6.46
CA TYR A 57 -8.37 3.24 -6.67
C TYR A 57 -8.41 2.72 -8.10
N ILE A 58 -9.51 2.88 -8.82
CA ILE A 58 -9.68 2.31 -10.15
C ILE A 58 -8.67 2.92 -11.15
N PRO A 59 -8.66 4.25 -11.39
CA PRO A 59 -7.69 4.85 -12.30
C PRO A 59 -6.25 4.73 -11.77
N LEU A 60 -6.03 4.82 -10.45
CA LEU A 60 -4.70 4.68 -9.86
C LEU A 60 -4.12 3.28 -10.08
N SER A 61 -4.95 2.25 -9.95
CA SER A 61 -4.57 0.86 -10.21
C SER A 61 -4.23 0.64 -11.68
N VAL A 62 -5.02 1.22 -12.61
CA VAL A 62 -4.74 1.14 -14.06
C VAL A 62 -3.45 1.88 -14.43
N LEU A 63 -3.17 3.00 -13.78
CA LEU A 63 -1.94 3.80 -13.97
C LEU A 63 -0.72 3.22 -13.23
N ALA A 64 -0.86 2.10 -12.52
CA ALA A 64 0.18 1.48 -11.70
C ALA A 64 0.81 2.47 -10.69
N VAL A 65 0.00 3.37 -10.13
CA VAL A 65 0.42 4.33 -9.09
C VAL A 65 0.61 3.59 -7.76
N PRO A 66 1.63 3.95 -6.95
CA PRO A 66 1.82 3.38 -5.62
C PRO A 66 0.57 3.52 -4.73
N ALA A 67 -0.06 2.40 -4.40
CA ALA A 67 -1.29 2.37 -3.59
C ALA A 67 -1.04 2.62 -2.10
N SER A 68 0.21 2.49 -1.63
CA SER A 68 0.57 2.57 -0.21
C SER A 68 0.06 3.84 0.48
N ILE A 69 0.12 4.99 -0.22
CA ILE A 69 -0.27 6.29 0.34
C ILE A 69 -1.79 6.36 0.55
N LEU A 70 -2.58 5.81 -0.38
CA LEU A 70 -4.02 5.77 -0.25
C LEU A 70 -4.47 4.75 0.79
N THR A 71 -3.85 3.57 0.84
CA THR A 71 -4.21 2.54 1.82
C THR A 71 -3.90 3.03 3.23
N LEU A 72 -2.70 3.57 3.44
CA LEU A 72 -2.27 4.07 4.74
C LEU A 72 -3.03 5.34 5.12
N GLY A 73 -3.15 6.29 4.20
CA GLY A 73 -3.84 7.53 4.47
C GLY A 73 -5.36 7.35 4.62
N GLY A 74 -5.98 6.43 3.88
CA GLY A 74 -7.38 6.06 4.07
C GLY A 74 -7.64 5.40 5.42
N GLY A 75 -6.75 4.50 5.86
CA GLY A 75 -6.81 3.91 7.19
C GLY A 75 -6.58 4.93 8.31
N TYR A 76 -5.69 5.90 8.09
CA TYR A 76 -5.42 6.98 9.04
C TYR A 76 -6.59 7.98 9.15
N LEU A 77 -7.20 8.36 8.03
CA LEU A 77 -8.23 9.40 7.97
C LEU A 77 -9.63 8.91 8.34
N PHE A 78 -10.02 7.71 7.87
CA PHE A 78 -11.38 7.18 8.05
C PHE A 78 -11.46 6.08 9.12
N GLY A 79 -10.32 5.73 9.72
CA GLY A 79 -10.19 4.63 10.65
C GLY A 79 -10.00 3.27 9.95
N LEU A 80 -9.49 2.31 10.71
CA LEU A 80 -9.11 0.99 10.22
C LEU A 80 -10.25 0.24 9.50
N PRO A 81 -11.47 0.10 10.05
CA PRO A 81 -12.50 -0.74 9.43
C PRO A 81 -13.07 -0.15 8.14
N LEU A 82 -13.34 1.17 8.11
CA LEU A 82 -13.88 1.83 6.92
C LEU A 82 -12.84 1.98 5.82
N GLY A 83 -11.61 2.34 6.18
CA GLY A 83 -10.48 2.39 5.25
C GLY A 83 -10.21 1.02 4.63
N PHE A 84 -10.22 -0.05 5.43
CA PHE A 84 -10.02 -1.41 4.96
C PHE A 84 -11.10 -1.88 3.97
N VAL A 85 -12.38 -1.64 4.28
CA VAL A 85 -13.48 -2.04 3.38
C VAL A 85 -13.40 -1.25 2.06
N ALA A 86 -13.15 0.06 2.13
CA ALA A 86 -13.00 0.90 0.94
C ALA A 86 -11.79 0.50 0.08
N ASP A 87 -10.64 0.26 0.70
CA ASP A 87 -9.41 -0.20 0.03
C ASP A 87 -9.59 -1.58 -0.60
N SER A 88 -10.23 -2.52 0.10
CA SER A 88 -10.50 -3.86 -0.42
C SER A 88 -11.41 -3.85 -1.64
N LEU A 89 -12.51 -3.08 -1.59
CA LEU A 89 -13.44 -2.94 -2.71
C LEU A 89 -12.78 -2.17 -3.87
N GLY A 90 -12.15 -1.03 -3.58
CA GLY A 90 -11.45 -0.21 -4.57
C GLY A 90 -10.34 -0.99 -5.28
N GLY A 91 -9.52 -1.73 -4.52
CA GLY A 91 -8.47 -2.59 -5.04
C GLY A 91 -9.02 -3.74 -5.88
N THR A 92 -10.11 -4.38 -5.47
CA THR A 92 -10.75 -5.45 -6.24
C THR A 92 -11.30 -4.93 -7.57
N PHE A 93 -12.01 -3.80 -7.56
CA PHE A 93 -12.53 -3.20 -8.78
C PHE A 93 -11.43 -2.63 -9.68
N GLY A 94 -10.40 -1.99 -9.10
CA GLY A 94 -9.23 -1.48 -9.82
C GLY A 94 -8.44 -2.59 -10.48
N ALA A 95 -8.14 -3.67 -9.76
CA ALA A 95 -7.47 -4.85 -10.32
C ALA A 95 -8.33 -5.53 -11.40
N THR A 96 -9.64 -5.59 -11.21
CA THR A 96 -10.57 -6.12 -12.22
C THR A 96 -10.56 -5.28 -13.49
N ALA A 97 -10.60 -3.94 -13.35
CA ALA A 97 -10.53 -3.01 -14.48
C ALA A 97 -9.20 -3.12 -15.21
N ALA A 98 -8.07 -3.11 -14.50
CA ALA A 98 -6.73 -3.29 -15.06
C ALA A 98 -6.60 -4.65 -15.78
N PHE A 99 -7.15 -5.72 -15.19
CA PHE A 99 -7.17 -7.05 -15.81
C PHE A 99 -8.00 -7.08 -17.10
N LEU A 100 -9.19 -6.46 -17.11
CA LEU A 100 -10.04 -6.38 -18.30
C LEU A 100 -9.36 -5.60 -19.41
N LEU A 101 -8.72 -4.47 -19.10
CA LEU A 101 -7.95 -3.69 -20.06
C LEU A 101 -6.76 -4.48 -20.61
N GLY A 102 -6.00 -5.16 -19.75
CA GLY A 102 -4.91 -6.04 -20.16
C GLY A 102 -5.39 -7.22 -21.01
N ARG A 103 -6.55 -7.79 -20.71
CA ARG A 103 -7.14 -8.92 -21.44
C ARG A 103 -7.68 -8.52 -22.80
N THR A 104 -8.27 -7.33 -22.93
CA THR A 104 -8.88 -6.86 -24.18
C THR A 104 -7.85 -6.27 -25.12
N ILE A 105 -7.04 -5.32 -24.64
CA ILE A 105 -6.09 -4.56 -25.45
C ILE A 105 -4.70 -5.24 -25.44
N GLY A 106 -4.24 -5.69 -24.28
CA GLY A 106 -2.89 -6.25 -24.13
C GLY A 106 -2.73 -7.65 -24.73
N ARG A 107 -3.74 -8.51 -24.60
CA ARG A 107 -3.69 -9.92 -25.06
C ARG A 107 -3.35 -10.08 -26.55
N PRO A 108 -4.00 -9.41 -27.52
CA PRO A 108 -3.65 -9.56 -28.93
C PRO A 108 -2.23 -9.08 -29.23
N TYR A 109 -1.78 -8.00 -28.60
CA TYR A 109 -0.42 -7.48 -28.74
C TYR A 109 0.63 -8.48 -28.24
N VAL A 110 0.43 -9.02 -27.04
CA VAL A 110 1.35 -9.99 -26.42
C VAL A 110 1.39 -11.29 -27.23
N ILE A 111 0.24 -11.82 -27.66
CA ILE A 111 0.21 -13.03 -28.50
C ILE A 111 0.95 -12.79 -29.81
N SER A 112 0.80 -11.62 -30.44
CA SER A 112 1.51 -11.31 -31.69
C SER A 112 3.03 -11.32 -31.53
N LYS A 113 3.54 -10.85 -30.39
CA LYS A 113 4.99 -10.79 -30.10
C LYS A 113 5.58 -12.09 -29.56
N LEU A 114 4.77 -12.94 -28.93
CA LEU A 114 5.22 -14.21 -28.35
C LEU A 114 5.06 -15.43 -29.28
N LYS A 115 4.61 -15.23 -30.52
CA LYS A 115 4.55 -16.29 -31.54
C LYS A 115 5.92 -16.94 -31.78
N ASP A 116 6.99 -16.16 -31.69
CA ASP A 116 8.36 -16.61 -31.98
C ASP A 116 9.01 -17.38 -30.83
N TYR A 117 8.35 -17.51 -29.67
CA TYR A 117 8.93 -18.10 -28.46
C TYR A 117 8.13 -19.33 -27.95
N PRO A 118 8.43 -20.55 -28.43
CA PRO A 118 7.67 -21.76 -28.09
C PRO A 118 7.73 -22.12 -26.60
N LYS A 119 8.82 -21.78 -25.90
CA LYS A 119 8.94 -21.99 -24.45
C LYS A 119 7.93 -21.16 -23.65
N PHE A 120 7.67 -19.91 -24.08
CA PHE A 120 6.67 -19.05 -23.44
C PHE A 120 5.25 -19.56 -23.70
N GLN A 121 4.98 -20.13 -24.87
CA GLN A 121 3.69 -20.75 -25.15
C GLN A 121 3.46 -21.98 -24.27
N ALA A 122 4.48 -22.83 -24.07
CA ALA A 122 4.37 -23.97 -23.16
C ALA A 122 4.03 -23.54 -21.71
N VAL A 123 4.67 -22.47 -21.23
CA VAL A 123 4.35 -21.89 -19.91
C VAL A 123 2.94 -21.31 -19.89
N ALA A 124 2.53 -20.57 -20.91
CA ALA A 124 1.17 -20.02 -21.00
C ALA A 124 0.10 -21.13 -21.00
N ILE A 125 0.35 -22.25 -21.70
CA ILE A 125 -0.52 -23.43 -21.72
C ILE A 125 -0.54 -24.12 -20.35
N ALA A 126 0.61 -24.23 -19.68
CA ALA A 126 0.70 -24.80 -18.33
C ALA A 126 -0.08 -23.95 -17.31
N ILE A 127 0.01 -22.62 -17.39
CA ILE A 127 -0.79 -21.70 -16.59
C ILE A 127 -2.28 -21.84 -16.92
N GLN A 128 -2.65 -21.99 -18.20
CA GLN A 128 -4.05 -22.18 -18.58
C GLN A 128 -4.63 -23.51 -18.08
N ARG A 129 -3.84 -24.60 -18.09
CA ARG A 129 -4.27 -25.93 -17.62
C ARG A 129 -4.21 -26.09 -16.11
N SER A 130 -3.35 -25.37 -15.41
CA SER A 130 -3.06 -25.58 -13.99
C SER A 130 -2.84 -24.27 -13.23
N GLY A 131 -3.59 -23.22 -13.58
CA GLY A 131 -3.48 -21.90 -12.95
C GLY A 131 -3.65 -21.93 -11.43
N PHE A 132 -4.54 -22.79 -10.93
CA PHE A 132 -4.72 -22.99 -9.49
C PHE A 132 -3.45 -23.50 -8.80
N LYS A 133 -2.74 -24.46 -9.41
CA LYS A 133 -1.48 -24.98 -8.85
C LYS A 133 -0.40 -23.89 -8.79
N VAL A 134 -0.29 -23.09 -9.85
CA VAL A 134 0.66 -21.96 -9.90
C VAL A 134 0.33 -20.94 -8.81
N TRP A 135 -0.95 -20.60 -8.65
CA TRP A 135 -1.43 -19.70 -7.60
C TRP A 135 -1.14 -20.24 -6.20
N THR A 136 -1.41 -21.52 -5.93
CA THR A 136 -1.12 -22.15 -4.63
C THR A 136 0.37 -22.14 -4.32
N ILE A 137 1.24 -22.51 -5.27
CA ILE A 137 2.69 -22.48 -5.08
C ILE A 137 3.16 -21.07 -4.73
N LEU A 138 2.69 -20.07 -5.49
CA LEU A 138 3.05 -18.67 -5.26
C LEU A 138 2.60 -18.19 -3.88
N MET A 139 1.34 -18.44 -3.49
CA MET A 139 0.80 -18.02 -2.20
C MET A 139 1.50 -18.71 -1.01
N VAL A 140 1.82 -20.01 -1.14
CA VAL A 140 2.57 -20.73 -0.10
C VAL A 140 3.98 -20.17 0.03
N CYS A 141 4.68 -19.89 -1.07
CA CYS A 141 6.01 -19.28 -1.02
C CYS A 141 5.98 -17.90 -0.36
N VAL A 142 5.02 -17.05 -0.73
CA VAL A 142 4.90 -15.68 -0.17
C VAL A 142 4.57 -15.73 1.32
N THR A 143 3.61 -16.55 1.74
CA THR A 143 3.26 -16.70 3.17
C THR A 143 4.42 -17.29 3.98
N LYS A 144 5.16 -18.26 3.44
CA LYS A 144 6.38 -18.80 4.07
C LYS A 144 7.47 -17.74 4.23
N VAL A 145 7.72 -16.93 3.21
CA VAL A 145 8.71 -15.84 3.25
C VAL A 145 8.28 -14.79 4.27
N ALA A 146 7.01 -14.40 4.30
CA ALA A 146 6.48 -13.45 5.27
C ALA A 146 6.63 -13.97 6.71
N LYS A 147 6.26 -15.24 6.96
CA LYS A 147 6.41 -15.89 8.26
C LYS A 147 7.87 -15.94 8.71
N SER A 148 8.78 -16.35 7.82
CA SER A 148 10.21 -16.41 8.14
C SER A 148 10.81 -15.03 8.41
N SER A 149 10.35 -14.00 7.69
CA SER A 149 10.78 -12.61 7.92
C SER A 149 10.28 -12.10 9.27
N LEU A 150 9.04 -12.44 9.64
CA LEU A 150 8.46 -12.07 10.93
C LEU A 150 9.15 -12.78 12.09
N GLU A 151 9.35 -14.11 12.00
CA GLU A 151 10.06 -14.89 13.03
C GLU A 151 11.48 -14.37 13.26
N LYS A 152 12.17 -13.98 12.18
CA LYS A 152 13.50 -13.38 12.27
C LYS A 152 13.46 -12.00 12.96
N ALA A 153 12.49 -11.16 12.61
CA ALA A 153 12.33 -9.83 13.22
C ALA A 153 11.99 -9.92 14.72
N LEU A 154 11.18 -10.92 15.10
CA LEU A 154 10.78 -11.21 16.47
C LEU A 154 11.97 -11.74 17.31
N ALA A 155 12.77 -12.64 16.73
CA ALA A 155 13.99 -13.16 17.37
C ALA A 155 15.07 -12.09 17.58
N GLU A 156 15.12 -11.06 16.73
CA GLU A 156 16.06 -9.95 16.85
C GLU A 156 15.61 -8.89 17.87
N ASN A 157 14.33 -8.84 18.26
CA ASN A 157 13.77 -7.89 19.22
C ASN A 157 12.89 -8.58 20.29
N PRO A 158 13.50 -9.27 21.29
CA PRO A 158 12.76 -10.04 22.30
C PRO A 158 11.88 -9.18 23.23
N ASP A 159 12.11 -7.87 23.28
CA ASP A 159 11.34 -6.94 24.11
C ASP A 159 9.93 -6.67 23.55
N VAL A 160 9.73 -6.87 22.24
CA VAL A 160 8.45 -6.66 21.54
C VAL A 160 7.49 -7.84 21.76
N GLU A 161 8.01 -9.05 21.97
CA GLU A 161 7.24 -10.25 22.33
C GLU A 161 6.42 -10.00 23.62
N ASN A 162 7.04 -9.38 24.63
CA ASN A 162 6.40 -9.08 25.91
C ASN A 162 5.27 -8.05 25.81
N LEU A 163 5.30 -7.18 24.79
CA LEU A 163 4.23 -6.21 24.49
C LEU A 163 3.06 -6.85 23.71
N LEU A 164 3.32 -7.85 22.86
CA LEU A 164 2.28 -8.56 22.10
C LEU A 164 1.55 -9.62 22.95
N VAL A 165 2.21 -10.16 23.99
CA VAL A 165 1.65 -11.17 24.90
C VAL A 165 0.79 -10.55 26.01
N SER A 166 0.87 -9.24 26.24
CA SER A 166 0.05 -8.52 27.24
C SER A 166 -1.19 -7.91 26.58
N PRO A 167 -2.40 -8.50 26.71
CA PRO A 167 -3.64 -7.95 26.13
C PRO A 167 -4.23 -6.85 27.03
N GLN A 168 -3.39 -5.96 27.57
CA GLN A 168 -3.83 -4.77 28.28
C GLN A 168 -3.45 -3.57 27.45
N LEU A 169 -4.23 -3.34 26.40
CA LEU A 169 -4.49 -1.97 25.96
C LEU A 169 -5.06 -1.25 27.19
N PRO A 170 -4.39 -0.24 27.77
CA PRO A 170 -5.15 0.79 28.45
C PRO A 170 -5.88 1.49 27.31
N ILE A 171 -7.09 1.04 27.02
CA ILE A 171 -8.14 1.95 26.59
C ILE A 171 -8.30 2.88 27.79
N ALA A 172 -7.41 3.86 27.90
CA ALA A 172 -7.73 5.11 28.52
C ALA A 172 -8.87 5.64 27.65
N SER A 173 -10.09 5.27 28.04
CA SER A 173 -11.22 6.17 27.93
C SER A 173 -10.67 7.54 28.26
N CYS A 174 -10.52 8.40 27.25
CA CYS A 174 -10.56 9.81 27.53
C CYS A 174 -11.87 9.98 28.30
N PRO A 175 -11.87 10.35 29.60
CA PRO A 175 -13.10 10.88 30.14
C PRO A 175 -13.41 12.07 29.24
N ALA A 176 -14.68 12.21 28.89
CA ALA A 176 -15.19 13.38 28.19
C ALA A 176 -14.45 14.62 28.69
N VAL A 177 -13.89 15.38 27.76
CA VAL A 177 -13.32 16.70 28.01
C VAL A 177 -14.43 17.53 28.67
N ASP A 178 -14.42 17.52 29.99
CA ASP A 178 -15.37 18.23 30.84
C ASP A 178 -14.92 19.69 30.85
N LEU A 179 -15.36 20.38 29.80
CA LEU A 179 -15.08 21.77 29.48
C LEU A 179 -15.88 22.71 30.41
N HIS A 180 -15.85 22.47 31.73
CA HIS A 180 -16.57 23.31 32.70
C HIS A 180 -15.82 23.56 34.02
N LYS A 181 -14.53 23.23 34.10
CA LYS A 181 -13.70 23.60 35.26
C LYS A 181 -12.90 24.86 34.95
N PRO A 182 -13.17 26.00 35.61
CA PRO A 182 -12.41 27.22 35.35
C PRO A 182 -10.96 27.03 35.81
N LEU A 183 -10.03 27.40 34.93
CA LEU A 183 -8.59 27.44 35.15
C LEU A 183 -8.24 28.33 36.35
N ILE A 184 -8.15 27.74 37.54
CA ILE A 184 -7.41 28.35 38.65
C ILE A 184 -5.93 28.02 38.42
N ILE A 185 -5.23 28.98 37.85
CA ILE A 185 -3.78 29.05 37.81
C ILE A 185 -3.32 29.12 39.26
N LYS A 186 -2.86 27.99 39.82
CA LYS A 186 -2.09 27.99 41.06
C LYS A 186 -0.67 28.41 40.69
N VAL A 187 -0.41 29.72 40.76
CA VAL A 187 0.95 30.25 40.83
C VAL A 187 1.48 29.87 42.20
N ASP A 188 2.41 28.92 42.26
CA ASP A 188 3.22 28.67 43.46
C ASP A 188 4.11 29.90 43.69
N PRO A 189 4.04 30.60 44.84
CA PRO A 189 5.04 31.59 45.18
C PRO A 189 6.28 30.87 45.72
N SER A 190 7.39 31.16 45.05
CA SER A 190 8.77 31.03 45.49
C SER A 190 8.93 31.05 47.01
N ASN A 191 9.53 30.00 47.54
CA ASN A 191 10.04 29.92 48.90
C ASN A 191 11.37 30.68 48.96
N ASP A 192 11.36 31.90 49.50
CA ASP A 192 12.55 32.60 50.00
C ASP A 192 12.20 33.32 51.31
N ASP A 193 12.85 32.85 52.37
CA ASP A 193 13.51 33.56 53.47
C ASP A 193 12.78 34.59 54.37
N HIS A 194 13.24 34.56 55.64
CA HIS A 194 12.98 35.40 56.82
C HIS A 194 12.02 34.75 57.85
N GLU A 195 12.33 34.58 59.14
CA GLU A 195 13.45 34.98 59.98
C GLU A 195 13.24 34.33 61.38
N LYS A 196 14.36 34.20 62.13
CA LYS A 196 14.51 33.99 63.60
C LYS A 196 14.87 32.60 64.09
#